data_AF-A0AAW5FQQ7-F1
#
_entry.id   AF-A0AAW5FQQ7-F1
#
_cell.length_a   1.000
_cell.length_b   1.000
_cell.length_c   1.000
_cell.angle_alpha   90.00
_cell.angle_beta   90.00
_cell.angle_gamma   90.00
#
_symmetry.space_group_name_H-M   'P 1'
#
loop_
_entity.id
_entity.type
_entity.pdbx_description
1 polymer ?
#
loop_
_entity_poly.entity_id
_entity_poly.type
_entity_poly.pdbx_seq_one_letter_code
_entity_poly.pdbx_strand_id
1 'polypeptide(L)'
;PGPVACACCGGARLSKLGEDITETLEVIPKSWKVIQHVHENFTCRDCEKISQAPAPFHVLARGWAGPSLLAMVLFEKFGQHQPLNRQAERYAKEGVPISLSTLADQVGGCTAALAPLFKRLEAYALSAERLHGDDTTVPVLAKGKTHTGRIWVYVRDDKPFGGPAPPGAVFYYSRDRAGEHPQGHLAGYSG
;
A
#
# COMPACT_ATOMS: atom_id res chain seq x y z
N PRO A 1 40.08 13.76 1.45
CA PRO A 1 41.40 14.35 1.10
C PRO A 1 42.53 13.46 1.62
N GLY A 2 43.45 13.02 0.75
CA GLY A 2 44.60 12.19 1.16
C GLY A 2 45.75 13.03 1.75
N PRO A 3 46.72 12.39 2.43
CA PRO A 3 47.88 13.09 2.99
C PRO A 3 48.79 13.66 1.90
N VAL A 4 49.32 14.87 2.11
CA VAL A 4 50.23 15.59 1.18
C VAL A 4 51.71 15.38 1.48
N ALA A 5 52.05 14.74 2.60
CA ALA A 5 53.42 14.41 2.99
C ALA A 5 53.45 13.04 3.70
N CYS A 6 54.55 12.31 3.52
CA CYS A 6 54.77 11.02 4.16
C CYS A 6 54.90 11.23 5.68
N ALA A 7 54.05 10.56 6.47
CA ALA A 7 54.04 10.70 7.93
C ALA A 7 55.36 10.28 8.60
N CYS A 8 56.18 9.45 7.94
CA CYS A 8 57.46 8.99 8.47
C CYS A 8 58.64 9.92 8.14
N CYS A 9 58.73 10.44 6.91
CA CYS A 9 59.92 11.17 6.44
C CYS A 9 59.64 12.57 5.88
N GLY A 10 58.39 13.03 5.89
CA GLY A 10 57.98 14.34 5.37
C GLY A 10 58.01 14.47 3.84
N GLY A 11 58.40 13.42 3.10
CA GLY A 11 58.52 13.47 1.64
C GLY A 11 57.16 13.58 0.92
N ALA A 12 57.13 14.35 -0.18
CA ALA A 12 55.92 14.56 -0.99
C ALA A 12 55.64 13.47 -2.05
N ARG A 13 56.50 12.44 -2.14
CA ARG A 13 56.40 11.36 -3.14
C ARG A 13 55.46 10.23 -2.67
N LEU A 14 54.19 10.54 -2.41
CA LEU A 14 53.18 9.54 -2.07
C LEU A 14 52.46 9.03 -3.34
N SER A 15 52.09 7.75 -3.35
CA SER A 15 51.22 7.15 -4.37
C SER A 15 50.05 6.42 -3.70
N LYS A 16 48.85 6.51 -4.28
CA LYS A 16 47.68 5.76 -3.79
C LYS A 16 47.92 4.27 -4.06
N LEU A 17 47.90 3.45 -3.01
CA LEU A 17 48.07 1.98 -3.13
C LEU A 17 46.73 1.25 -3.30
N GLY A 18 45.71 1.71 -2.57
CA GLY A 18 44.38 1.13 -2.52
C GLY A 18 43.48 1.93 -1.58
N GLU A 19 42.26 1.47 -1.38
CA GLU A 19 41.36 2.01 -0.36
C GLU A 19 40.54 0.87 0.26
N ASP A 20 40.29 0.99 1.56
CA ASP A 20 39.37 0.11 2.27
C ASP A 20 38.00 0.80 2.30
N ILE A 21 36.96 0.11 1.81
CA ILE A 21 35.58 0.61 1.85
C ILE A 21 34.89 -0.07 3.03
N THR A 22 34.46 0.75 4.00
CA THR A 22 33.59 0.30 5.09
C THR A 22 32.23 0.94 4.91
N GLU A 23 31.20 0.12 4.73
CA GLU A 23 29.81 0.57 4.67
C GLU A 23 29.16 0.40 6.05
N THR A 24 28.58 1.47 6.57
CA THR A 24 27.80 1.45 7.81
C THR A 24 26.34 1.72 7.48
N LEU A 25 25.45 0.81 7.89
CA LEU A 25 24.00 0.99 7.74
C LEU A 25 23.44 1.75 8.95
N GLU A 26 22.77 2.86 8.68
CA GLU A 26 22.08 3.71 9.67
C GLU A 26 20.63 3.95 9.23
N VAL A 27 19.79 4.38 10.18
CA VAL A 27 18.36 4.63 9.92
C VAL A 27 18.01 6.11 10.10
N ILE A 28 17.30 6.67 9.12
CA ILE A 28 16.59 7.95 9.27
C ILE A 28 15.16 7.60 9.70
N PRO A 29 14.72 7.97 10.91
CA PRO A 29 13.35 7.73 11.33
C PRO A 29 12.34 8.40 10.39
N LYS A 30 11.15 7.81 10.31
CA LYS A 30 10.05 8.36 9.53
C LYS A 30 9.77 9.81 9.94
N SER A 31 9.62 10.68 8.94
CA SER A 31 9.33 12.10 9.12
C SER A 31 7.94 12.46 8.57
N TRP A 32 7.21 13.28 9.31
CA TRP A 32 5.88 13.76 8.93
C TRP A 32 5.96 15.13 8.25
N LYS A 33 5.11 15.37 7.25
CA LYS A 33 4.99 16.68 6.59
C LYS A 33 3.54 17.00 6.27
N VAL A 34 3.23 18.29 6.31
CA VAL A 34 1.98 18.85 5.80
C VAL A 34 2.31 19.60 4.51
N ILE A 35 1.62 19.26 3.42
CA ILE A 35 1.73 20.00 2.16
C ILE A 35 0.48 20.88 2.07
N GLN A 36 0.68 22.20 2.11
CA GLN A 36 -0.39 23.17 1.97
C GLN A 36 -0.38 23.70 0.53
N HIS A 37 -1.49 23.49 -0.17
CA HIS A 37 -1.73 24.11 -1.47
C HIS A 37 -2.60 25.35 -1.29
N VAL A 38 -2.06 26.52 -1.61
CA VAL A 38 -2.77 27.80 -1.56
C VAL A 38 -3.15 28.17 -2.99
N HIS A 39 -4.44 28.28 -3.28
CA HIS A 39 -4.92 28.76 -4.57
C HIS A 39 -5.59 30.10 -4.39
N GLU A 40 -4.98 31.12 -4.97
CA GLU A 40 -5.51 32.47 -4.97
C GLU A 40 -6.71 32.54 -5.92
N ASN A 41 -7.79 33.17 -5.43
CA ASN A 41 -8.95 33.48 -6.24
C ASN A 41 -8.78 34.89 -6.79
N PHE A 42 -8.91 35.04 -8.10
CA PHE A 42 -8.88 36.33 -8.77
C PHE A 42 -10.27 36.63 -9.32
N THR A 43 -10.73 37.87 -9.17
CA THR A 43 -11.93 38.37 -9.84
C THR A 43 -11.52 39.42 -10.87
N CYS A 44 -12.04 39.29 -12.10
CA CYS A 44 -11.88 40.31 -13.13
C CYS A 44 -12.85 41.47 -12.83
N ARG A 45 -12.36 42.70 -12.69
CA ARG A 45 -13.24 43.85 -12.41
C ARG A 45 -14.11 44.26 -13.60
N ASP A 46 -13.74 43.86 -14.80
CA ASP A 46 -14.49 44.24 -16.02
C ASP A 46 -15.65 43.29 -16.31
N CYS A 47 -15.49 41.99 -16.00
CA CYS A 47 -16.51 40.97 -16.29
C CYS A 47 -17.01 40.19 -15.06
N GLU A 48 -16.52 40.53 -13.88
CA GLU A 48 -16.88 39.96 -12.57
C GLU A 48 -16.67 38.44 -12.44
N LYS A 49 -15.99 37.81 -13.41
CA LYS A 49 -15.69 36.38 -13.38
C LYS A 49 -14.58 36.08 -12.38
N ILE A 50 -14.78 35.02 -11.62
CA ILE A 50 -13.79 34.46 -10.69
C ILE A 50 -12.99 33.37 -11.41
N SER A 51 -11.67 33.47 -11.36
CA SER A 51 -10.73 32.44 -11.83
C SER A 51 -9.87 31.94 -10.67
N GLN A 52 -9.63 30.63 -10.66
CA GLN A 52 -8.78 29.95 -9.68
C GLN A 52 -7.97 28.87 -10.41
N ALA A 53 -6.75 28.62 -9.95
CA ALA A 53 -5.98 27.47 -10.40
C ALA A 53 -6.72 26.15 -10.06
N PRO A 54 -6.67 25.12 -10.92
CA PRO A 54 -7.32 23.84 -10.65
C PRO A 54 -6.74 23.20 -9.38
N ALA A 55 -7.61 22.49 -8.65
CA ALA A 55 -7.18 21.77 -7.45
C ALA A 55 -6.15 20.67 -7.79
N PRO A 56 -5.15 20.44 -6.93
CA PRO A 56 -4.22 19.34 -7.11
C PRO A 56 -4.96 18.01 -7.02
N PHE A 57 -4.32 16.99 -7.58
CA PHE A 57 -4.84 15.63 -7.49
C PHE A 57 -4.85 15.12 -6.05
N HIS A 58 -5.96 14.50 -5.65
CA HIS A 58 -6.07 13.71 -4.44
C HIS A 58 -6.57 12.31 -4.78
N VAL A 59 -6.00 11.28 -4.15
CA VAL A 59 -6.41 9.88 -4.32
C VAL A 59 -7.89 9.70 -3.97
N LEU A 60 -8.31 10.33 -2.87
CA LEU A 60 -9.69 10.38 -2.44
C LEU A 60 -10.21 11.80 -2.66
N ALA A 61 -11.38 11.92 -3.29
CA ALA A 61 -11.99 13.22 -3.55
C ALA A 61 -12.21 13.98 -2.24
N ARG A 62 -11.77 15.25 -2.19
CA ARG A 62 -11.79 16.10 -0.98
C ARG A 62 -11.04 15.49 0.22
N GLY A 63 -10.13 14.56 -0.03
CA GLY A 63 -9.33 13.90 0.99
C GLY A 63 -8.21 14.80 1.52
N TRP A 64 -7.92 14.70 2.81
CA TRP A 64 -6.83 15.42 3.46
C TRP A 64 -5.50 14.65 3.44
N ALA A 65 -5.57 13.33 3.25
CA ALA A 65 -4.40 12.44 3.26
C ALA A 65 -3.75 12.38 1.87
N GLY A 66 -2.44 12.60 1.84
CA GLY A 66 -1.63 12.42 0.62
C GLY A 66 -1.46 10.94 0.24
N PRO A 67 -1.08 10.64 -1.01
CA PRO A 67 -0.95 9.27 -1.53
C PRO A 67 0.04 8.43 -0.70
N SER A 68 1.18 8.99 -0.28
CA SER A 68 2.17 8.27 0.51
C SER A 68 1.66 7.89 1.91
N LEU A 69 0.83 8.74 2.54
CA LEU A 69 0.21 8.44 3.82
C LEU A 69 -0.79 7.28 3.66
N LEU A 70 -1.64 7.35 2.64
CA LEU A 70 -2.61 6.29 2.34
C LEU A 70 -1.91 4.95 2.05
N ALA A 71 -0.87 4.96 1.23
CA ALA A 71 -0.08 3.78 0.92
C ALA A 71 0.57 3.17 2.18
N MET A 72 1.14 4.01 3.06
CA MET A 72 1.70 3.56 4.33
C MET A 72 0.63 2.91 5.22
N VAL A 73 -0.53 3.56 5.40
CA VAL A 73 -1.62 3.01 6.24
C VAL A 73 -2.08 1.64 5.74
N LEU A 74 -2.27 1.49 4.43
CA LEU A 74 -2.67 0.21 3.82
C LEU A 74 -1.58 -0.85 3.94
N PHE A 75 -0.32 -0.51 3.63
CA PHE A 75 0.80 -1.44 3.71
C PHE A 75 1.04 -1.91 5.14
N GLU A 76 0.99 -1.01 6.12
CA GLU A 76 1.11 -1.37 7.52
C GLU A 76 -0.05 -2.25 7.97
N LYS A 77 -1.27 -1.94 7.53
CA LYS A 77 -2.46 -2.72 7.92
C LYS A 77 -2.43 -4.13 7.36
N PHE A 78 -2.19 -4.25 6.06
CA PHE A 78 -2.37 -5.51 5.33
C PHE A 78 -1.04 -6.24 5.08
N GLY A 79 0.02 -5.52 4.72
CA GLY A 79 1.34 -6.11 4.46
C GLY A 79 2.15 -6.41 5.72
N GLN A 80 1.99 -5.61 6.78
CA GLN A 80 2.68 -5.82 8.07
C GLN A 80 1.75 -6.29 9.20
N HIS A 81 0.48 -6.55 8.88
CA HIS A 81 -0.53 -7.00 9.84
C HIS A 81 -0.65 -6.12 11.10
N GLN A 82 -0.39 -4.81 10.98
CA GLN A 82 -0.52 -3.86 12.09
C GLN A 82 -1.96 -3.34 12.16
N PRO A 83 -2.74 -3.69 13.20
CA PRO A 83 -4.11 -3.22 13.31
C PRO A 83 -4.17 -1.69 13.47
N LEU A 84 -5.26 -1.08 12.98
CA LEU A 84 -5.38 0.37 12.87
C LEU A 84 -5.31 1.11 14.21
N ASN A 85 -5.76 0.49 15.31
CA ASN A 85 -5.63 1.08 16.63
C ASN A 85 -4.15 1.23 17.03
N ARG A 86 -3.32 0.22 16.74
CA ARG A 86 -1.88 0.28 16.99
C ARG A 86 -1.17 1.29 16.09
N GLN A 87 -1.65 1.47 14.86
CA GLN A 87 -1.16 2.54 13.99
C GLN A 87 -1.51 3.92 14.58
N ALA A 88 -2.77 4.13 14.97
CA ALA A 88 -3.24 5.38 15.57
C ALA A 88 -2.45 5.75 16.85
N GLU A 89 -2.25 4.79 17.74
CA GLU A 89 -1.44 4.97 18.95
C GLU A 89 0.00 5.37 18.63
N ARG A 90 0.61 4.75 17.61
CA ARG A 90 1.97 5.08 17.18
C ARG A 90 2.04 6.47 16.56
N TYR A 91 1.11 6.82 15.68
CA TYR A 91 1.08 8.15 15.05
C TYR A 91 0.88 9.25 16.09
N ALA A 92 0.05 9.02 17.11
CA ALA A 92 -0.10 9.95 18.23
C ALA A 92 1.21 10.16 19.02
N LYS A 93 1.99 9.09 19.26
CA LYS A 93 3.32 9.18 19.89
C LYS A 93 4.35 9.93 19.04
N GLU A 94 4.14 9.97 17.72
CA GLU A 94 4.96 10.72 16.77
C GLU A 94 4.43 12.18 16.57
N GLY A 95 3.45 12.62 17.37
CA GLY A 95 2.89 13.96 17.32
C GLY A 95 1.80 14.18 16.27
N VAL A 96 1.31 13.12 15.62
CA VAL A 96 0.28 13.16 14.57
C VAL A 96 -0.94 12.32 14.98
N PRO A 97 -1.79 12.82 15.90
CA PRO A 97 -2.97 12.08 16.32
C PRO A 97 -3.97 11.96 15.17
N ILE A 98 -4.26 10.73 14.74
CA ILE A 98 -5.31 10.41 13.76
C ILE A 98 -6.24 9.40 14.41
N SER A 99 -7.55 9.69 14.38
CA SER A 99 -8.53 8.80 15.01
C SER A 99 -8.64 7.45 14.28
N LEU A 100 -9.01 6.41 15.02
CA LEU A 100 -9.24 5.07 14.46
C LEU A 100 -10.31 5.08 13.35
N SER A 101 -11.40 5.81 13.56
CA SER A 101 -12.47 5.93 12.56
C SER A 101 -11.96 6.62 11.30
N THR A 102 -11.19 7.71 11.43
CA THR A 102 -10.60 8.39 10.27
C THR A 102 -9.70 7.45 9.48
N LEU A 103 -8.85 6.65 10.14
CA LEU A 103 -8.02 5.65 9.45
C LEU A 103 -8.88 4.58 8.76
N ALA A 104 -9.95 4.10 9.41
CA ALA A 104 -10.86 3.13 8.82
C ALA A 104 -11.57 3.69 7.57
N ASP A 105 -12.01 4.95 7.61
CA ASP A 105 -12.60 5.64 6.47
C ASP A 105 -11.60 5.78 5.32
N GLN A 106 -10.32 6.11 5.62
CA GLN A 106 -9.27 6.16 4.60
C GLN A 106 -9.03 4.79 3.96
N VAL A 107 -9.05 3.71 4.75
CA VAL A 107 -8.93 2.34 4.22
C VAL A 107 -10.10 2.03 3.28
N GLY A 108 -11.33 2.35 3.67
CA GLY A 108 -12.52 2.17 2.82
C GLY A 108 -12.49 3.00 1.53
N GLY A 109 -12.02 4.24 1.60
CA GLY A 109 -11.81 5.07 0.41
C GLY A 109 -10.77 4.44 -0.54
N CYS A 110 -9.66 3.96 0.01
CA CYS A 110 -8.61 3.31 -0.78
C CYS A 110 -9.08 2.02 -1.43
N THR A 111 -9.89 1.19 -0.75
CA THR A 111 -10.41 -0.05 -1.37
C THR A 111 -11.31 0.28 -2.56
N ALA A 112 -12.11 1.34 -2.48
CA ALA A 112 -12.90 1.82 -3.62
C ALA A 112 -11.99 2.32 -4.76
N ALA A 113 -10.95 3.10 -4.44
CA ALA A 113 -9.99 3.60 -5.44
C ALA A 113 -9.21 2.48 -6.14
N LEU A 114 -8.91 1.39 -5.43
CA LEU A 114 -8.18 0.22 -5.95
C LEU A 114 -9.06 -0.81 -6.66
N ALA A 115 -10.40 -0.67 -6.62
CA ALA A 115 -11.33 -1.62 -7.22
C ALA A 115 -11.06 -1.92 -8.71
N PRO A 116 -10.66 -0.96 -9.57
CA PRO A 116 -10.30 -1.26 -10.96
C PRO A 116 -9.10 -2.21 -11.09
N LEU A 117 -8.10 -2.07 -10.22
CA LEU A 117 -6.93 -2.96 -10.19
C LEU A 117 -7.33 -4.36 -9.72
N PHE A 118 -8.15 -4.44 -8.68
CA PHE A 118 -8.71 -5.71 -8.21
C PHE A 118 -9.42 -6.45 -9.36
N LYS A 119 -10.33 -5.79 -10.09
CA LYS A 119 -11.05 -6.40 -11.22
C LYS A 119 -10.10 -6.90 -12.32
N ARG A 120 -8.99 -6.19 -12.56
CA ARG A 120 -8.00 -6.62 -13.55
C ARG A 120 -7.23 -7.86 -13.10
N LEU A 121 -6.89 -7.94 -11.81
CA LEU A 121 -6.23 -9.10 -11.20
C LEU A 121 -7.16 -10.31 -11.11
N GLU A 122 -8.43 -10.07 -10.75
CA GLU A 122 -9.51 -11.06 -10.75
C GLU A 122 -9.66 -11.68 -12.14
N ALA A 123 -9.87 -10.87 -13.18
CA ALA A 123 -9.96 -11.36 -14.56
C ALA A 123 -8.68 -12.10 -15.01
N TYR A 124 -7.51 -11.66 -14.56
CA TYR A 124 -6.25 -12.36 -14.86
C TYR A 124 -6.15 -13.72 -14.18
N ALA A 125 -6.45 -13.81 -12.89
CA ALA A 125 -6.42 -15.06 -12.14
C ALA A 125 -7.44 -16.05 -12.70
N LEU A 126 -8.69 -15.62 -12.89
CA LEU A 126 -9.79 -16.45 -13.39
C LEU A 126 -9.70 -16.80 -14.88
N SER A 127 -8.70 -16.30 -15.61
CA SER A 127 -8.42 -16.71 -17.01
C SER A 127 -7.42 -17.87 -17.12
N ALA A 128 -6.96 -18.43 -16.00
CA ALA A 128 -6.05 -19.56 -16.02
C ALA A 128 -6.77 -20.83 -16.50
N GLU A 129 -6.05 -21.70 -17.22
CA GLU A 129 -6.55 -23.06 -17.56
C GLU A 129 -6.61 -23.98 -16.34
N ARG A 130 -5.91 -23.61 -15.27
CA ARG A 130 -5.93 -24.35 -14.01
C ARG A 130 -5.89 -23.39 -12.84
N LEU A 131 -6.94 -23.47 -12.04
CA LEU A 131 -7.08 -22.72 -10.80
C LEU A 131 -6.87 -23.64 -9.59
N HIS A 132 -6.15 -23.15 -8.61
CA HIS A 132 -6.06 -23.76 -7.29
C HIS A 132 -6.99 -22.99 -6.35
N GLY A 133 -8.01 -23.67 -5.83
CA GLY A 133 -8.98 -23.10 -4.89
C GLY A 133 -8.75 -23.62 -3.47
N ASP A 134 -8.82 -22.73 -2.48
CA ASP A 134 -8.83 -23.10 -1.06
C ASP A 134 -9.75 -22.17 -0.25
N ASP A 135 -10.18 -22.61 0.92
CA ASP A 135 -10.98 -21.83 1.88
C ASP A 135 -10.35 -21.85 3.27
N THR A 136 -10.10 -20.67 3.84
CA THR A 136 -9.55 -20.53 5.19
C THR A 136 -10.58 -19.90 6.11
N THR A 137 -10.76 -20.45 7.32
CA THR A 137 -11.62 -19.85 8.35
C THR A 137 -11.01 -18.57 8.90
N VAL A 138 -11.85 -17.57 9.15
CA VAL A 138 -11.47 -16.36 9.88
C VAL A 138 -12.49 -16.02 10.96
N PRO A 139 -12.05 -15.62 12.17
CA PRO A 139 -12.95 -15.11 13.18
C PRO A 139 -13.44 -13.71 12.77
N VAL A 140 -14.75 -13.52 12.72
CA VAL A 140 -15.39 -12.26 12.34
C VAL A 140 -16.20 -11.74 13.51
N LEU A 141 -15.89 -10.53 13.95
CA LEU A 141 -16.65 -9.85 15.00
C LEU A 141 -18.06 -9.54 14.50
N ALA A 142 -19.07 -9.94 15.27
CA ALA A 142 -20.45 -9.53 15.11
C ALA A 142 -21.00 -9.02 16.45
N LYS A 143 -22.24 -8.52 16.45
CA LYS A 143 -22.88 -7.97 17.64
C LYS A 143 -22.97 -9.04 18.74
N GLY A 144 -22.15 -8.88 19.79
CA GLY A 144 -22.14 -9.75 20.98
C GLY A 144 -21.61 -11.16 20.78
N LYS A 145 -21.03 -11.48 19.61
CA LYS A 145 -20.48 -12.81 19.32
C LYS A 145 -19.46 -12.78 18.18
N THR A 146 -18.68 -13.86 18.08
CA THR A 146 -17.78 -14.10 16.95
C THR A 146 -18.41 -15.13 16.02
N HIS A 147 -18.44 -14.85 14.73
CA HIS A 147 -18.81 -15.80 13.69
C HIS A 147 -17.56 -16.35 13.01
N THR A 148 -17.64 -17.58 12.50
CA THR A 148 -16.61 -18.16 11.63
C THR A 148 -16.95 -17.81 10.19
N GLY A 149 -16.27 -16.81 9.63
CA GLY A 149 -16.30 -16.49 8.20
C GLY A 149 -15.30 -17.33 7.41
N ARG A 150 -15.32 -17.19 6.09
CA ARG A 150 -14.39 -17.83 5.16
C ARG A 150 -13.74 -16.79 4.27
N ILE A 151 -12.44 -16.96 4.04
CA ILE A 151 -11.72 -16.32 2.94
C ILE A 151 -11.43 -17.41 1.92
N TRP A 152 -12.01 -17.28 0.73
CA TRP A 152 -11.74 -18.11 -0.43
C TRP A 152 -10.58 -17.52 -1.19
N VAL A 153 -9.65 -18.35 -1.62
CA VAL A 153 -8.58 -17.95 -2.52
C VAL A 153 -8.66 -18.76 -3.81
N TYR A 154 -8.48 -18.07 -4.93
CA TYR A 154 -8.29 -18.69 -6.23
C TYR A 154 -6.94 -18.25 -6.79
N VAL A 155 -6.08 -19.23 -7.01
CA VAL A 155 -4.69 -19.02 -7.40
C VAL A 155 -4.46 -19.54 -8.81
N ARG A 156 -3.96 -18.66 -9.66
CA ARG A 156 -3.26 -18.99 -10.90
C ARG A 156 -1.79 -19.16 -10.56
N ASP A 157 -1.30 -20.39 -10.49
CA ASP A 157 0.14 -20.66 -10.47
C ASP A 157 0.41 -22.00 -11.11
N ASP A 158 0.83 -21.95 -12.37
CA ASP A 158 1.03 -23.14 -13.18
C ASP A 158 2.51 -23.54 -13.30
N LYS A 159 3.40 -22.85 -12.59
CA LYS A 159 4.85 -23.13 -12.61
C LYS A 159 5.19 -24.58 -12.26
N PRO A 160 4.53 -25.25 -11.28
CA PRO A 160 4.82 -26.66 -10.98
C PRO A 160 4.55 -27.61 -12.14
N PHE A 161 3.80 -27.17 -13.16
CA PHE A 161 3.44 -27.94 -14.34
C PHE A 161 4.04 -27.34 -15.63
N GLY A 162 5.05 -26.48 -15.52
CA GLY A 162 5.74 -25.89 -16.66
C GLY A 162 5.04 -24.67 -17.30
N GLY A 163 4.00 -24.13 -16.66
CA GLY A 163 3.30 -22.95 -17.15
C GLY A 163 4.18 -21.68 -17.10
N PRO A 164 4.19 -20.85 -18.17
CA PRO A 164 5.05 -19.67 -18.24
C PRO A 164 4.42 -18.42 -17.60
N ALA A 165 3.14 -18.47 -17.23
CA ALA A 165 2.41 -17.31 -16.74
C ALA A 165 2.83 -16.91 -15.31
N PRO A 166 2.97 -15.60 -15.01
CA PRO A 166 3.18 -15.12 -13.65
C PRO A 166 2.07 -15.57 -12.67
N PRO A 167 2.41 -15.84 -11.40
CA PRO A 167 1.41 -16.25 -10.43
C PRO A 167 0.48 -15.08 -10.08
N GLY A 168 -0.77 -15.40 -9.72
CA GLY A 168 -1.76 -14.44 -9.28
C GLY A 168 -2.78 -15.08 -8.35
N ALA A 169 -3.29 -14.31 -7.39
CA ALA A 169 -4.30 -14.77 -6.45
C ALA A 169 -5.40 -13.72 -6.32
N VAL A 170 -6.65 -14.19 -6.22
CA VAL A 170 -7.81 -13.37 -5.86
C VAL A 170 -8.47 -13.96 -4.62
N PHE A 171 -8.99 -13.08 -3.76
CA PHE A 171 -9.61 -13.46 -2.50
C PHE A 171 -11.05 -12.97 -2.43
N TYR A 172 -11.93 -13.81 -1.90
CA TYR A 172 -13.33 -13.47 -1.62
C TYR A 172 -13.67 -13.79 -0.18
N TYR A 173 -14.59 -13.02 0.39
CA TYR A 173 -15.10 -13.26 1.74
C TYR A 173 -16.53 -13.79 1.69
N SER A 174 -16.84 -14.80 2.51
CA SER A 174 -18.21 -15.22 2.79
C SER A 174 -18.44 -15.43 4.29
N ARG A 175 -19.71 -15.40 4.70
CA ARG A 175 -20.10 -15.58 6.11
C ARG A 175 -20.15 -17.04 6.57
N ASP A 176 -20.19 -17.97 5.63
CA ASP A 176 -20.29 -19.40 5.85
C ASP A 176 -19.62 -20.17 4.70
N ARG A 177 -19.74 -21.51 4.72
CA ARG A 177 -19.14 -22.42 3.73
C ARG A 177 -20.16 -22.91 2.69
N ALA A 178 -21.25 -22.17 2.44
CA ALA A 178 -22.26 -22.61 1.49
C ALA A 178 -21.68 -22.72 0.07
N GLY A 179 -22.10 -23.73 -0.69
CA GLY A 179 -21.63 -23.99 -2.05
C GLY A 179 -22.02 -22.89 -3.06
N GLU A 180 -22.99 -22.05 -2.73
CA GLU A 180 -23.38 -20.90 -3.55
C GLU A 180 -22.24 -19.89 -3.75
N HIS A 181 -21.34 -19.73 -2.76
CA HIS A 181 -20.23 -18.78 -2.86
C HIS A 181 -19.25 -19.17 -3.97
N PRO A 182 -18.64 -20.38 -3.96
CA PRO A 182 -17.76 -20.78 -5.05
C PRO A 182 -18.50 -20.91 -6.40
N GLN A 183 -19.77 -21.29 -6.41
CA GLN A 183 -20.57 -21.28 -7.65
C GLN A 183 -20.70 -19.87 -8.22
N GLY A 184 -20.90 -18.86 -7.38
CA GLY A 184 -20.95 -17.45 -7.78
C GLY A 184 -19.59 -16.92 -8.23
N HIS A 185 -18.53 -17.15 -7.44
CA HIS A 185 -17.18 -16.68 -7.77
C HIS A 185 -16.67 -17.27 -9.10
N LEU A 186 -17.01 -18.53 -9.39
CA LEU A 186 -16.54 -19.27 -10.58
C LEU A 186 -17.58 -19.35 -11.69
N ALA A 187 -18.67 -18.57 -11.64
CA ALA A 187 -19.77 -18.68 -12.61
C ALA A 187 -19.33 -18.50 -14.08
N GLY A 188 -18.28 -17.72 -14.33
CA GLY A 188 -17.71 -17.49 -15.66
C GLY A 188 -16.47 -18.33 -16.01
N TYR A 189 -16.06 -19.25 -15.13
CA TYR A 189 -14.87 -20.08 -15.30
C TYR A 189 -15.24 -21.39 -16.02
N SER A 190 -14.48 -21.77 -17.05
CA SER A 190 -14.82 -22.91 -17.91
C SER A 190 -13.76 -24.01 -18.02
N GLY A 191 -12.65 -23.92 -17.30
CA GLY A 191 -11.56 -24.88 -17.43
C GLY A 191 -10.30 -24.37 -16.85
#